data_AF-A0A3C1LJ86-F1
#
_entry.id   AF-A0A3C1LJ86-F1
#
_cell.length_a   1.000
_cell.length_b   1.000
_cell.length_c   1.000
_cell.angle_alpha   90.00
_cell.angle_beta   90.00
_cell.angle_gamma   90.00
#
_symmetry.space_group_name_H-M   'P 1'
#
loop_
_entity.id
_entity.type
_entity.pdbx_description
1 polymer ?
#
loop_
_entity_poly.entity_id
_entity_poly.type
_entity_poly.pdbx_seq_one_letter_code
_entity_poly.pdbx_strand_id
1 'polypeptide(L)' 'VKIVDEQTGRIMEGRRYSDGLHQAIEAKENVKIEASTQTYATITLQNYFRMYHKLCGMTGTAET' A
#
# COMPACT_ATOMS: atom_id res chain seq x y z
N VAL A 1 8.40 -12.75 -9.64
CA VAL A 1 7.60 -14.00 -9.51
C VAL A 1 6.13 -13.68 -9.78
N LYS A 2 5.37 -14.54 -10.49
CA LYS A 2 3.93 -14.30 -10.76
C LYS A 2 3.09 -15.30 -9.97
N ILE A 3 2.08 -14.79 -9.25
CA ILE A 3 1.15 -15.65 -8.50
C ILE A 3 0.10 -16.20 -9.46
N VAL A 4 -0.16 -17.50 -9.40
CA VAL A 4 -1.15 -18.19 -10.22
C VAL A 4 -2.31 -18.63 -9.32
N ASP A 5 -3.54 -18.40 -9.77
CA ASP A 5 -4.74 -18.89 -9.10
C ASP A 5 -4.88 -20.42 -9.28
N GLU A 6 -5.13 -21.14 -8.19
CA GLU A 6 -5.22 -22.60 -8.15
C GLU A 6 -6.45 -23.14 -8.90
N GLN A 7 -7.56 -22.41 -8.94
CA GLN A 7 -8.80 -22.88 -9.59
C GLN A 7 -8.84 -22.60 -11.09
N THR A 8 -8.22 -21.50 -11.53
CA THR A 8 -8.35 -21.03 -12.92
C THR A 8 -7.04 -21.03 -13.71
N GLY A 9 -5.90 -21.25 -13.05
CA GLY A 9 -4.57 -21.18 -13.67
C GLY A 9 -4.22 -19.78 -14.19
N ARG A 10 -5.03 -18.77 -13.86
CA ARG A 10 -4.82 -17.40 -14.34
C ARG A 10 -3.75 -16.70 -13.51
N ILE A 11 -2.97 -15.88 -14.20
CA ILE A 11 -1.95 -15.03 -13.59
C ILE A 11 -2.64 -13.89 -12.84
N MET A 12 -2.40 -13.79 -11.54
CA MET A 12 -2.80 -12.65 -10.74
C MET A 12 -1.71 -11.58 -10.77
N GLU A 13 -1.71 -10.76 -11.83
CA GLU A 13 -0.78 -9.63 -11.92
C GLU A 13 -1.05 -8.59 -10.82
N GLY A 14 0.03 -8.08 -10.22
CA GLY A 14 -0.04 -7.08 -9.15
C GLY A 14 -0.26 -7.63 -7.74
N ARG A 15 -0.60 -8.92 -7.58
CA ARG A 15 -0.63 -9.54 -6.24
C ARG A 15 0.78 -9.92 -5.78
N ARG A 16 1.11 -9.53 -4.55
CA ARG A 16 2.33 -9.92 -3.83
C ARG A 16 1.93 -10.71 -2.58
N TYR A 17 2.78 -11.64 -2.16
CA TYR A 17 2.61 -12.32 -0.87
C TYR A 17 3.04 -11.38 0.25
N SER A 18 2.28 -11.38 1.35
CA SER A 18 2.52 -10.57 2.55
C SER A 18 3.77 -11.01 3.32
N ASP A 19 4.15 -10.24 4.34
CA ASP A 19 5.17 -10.60 5.35
C ASP A 19 6.54 -10.99 4.81
N GLY A 20 6.94 -10.41 3.67
CA GLY A 20 8.24 -10.68 3.05
C GLY A 20 8.34 -12.04 2.36
N LEU A 21 7.27 -12.85 2.36
CA LEU A 21 7.25 -14.15 1.68
C LEU A 21 7.51 -14.01 0.17
N HIS A 22 7.03 -12.92 -0.44
CA HIS A 22 7.29 -12.65 -1.84
C HIS A 22 8.78 -12.46 -2.14
N GLN A 23 9.50 -11.74 -1.28
CA GLN A 23 10.93 -11.54 -1.39
C GLN A 23 11.70 -12.84 -1.16
N ALA A 24 11.24 -13.70 -0.23
CA ALA A 24 11.83 -15.02 -0.01
C ALA A 24 11.70 -15.93 -1.24
N ILE A 25 10.56 -15.88 -1.94
CA ILE A 25 10.35 -16.65 -3.18
C ILE A 25 11.20 -16.08 -4.31
N GLU A 26 11.30 -14.76 -4.44
CA GLU A 26 12.19 -14.13 -5.42
C GLU A 26 13.67 -14.47 -5.17
N ALA A 27 14.09 -14.52 -3.90
CA ALA A 27 15.43 -14.96 -3.51
C ALA A 27 15.68 -16.44 -3.87
N LYS A 28 14.70 -17.32 -3.63
CA LYS A 28 14.79 -18.76 -3.97
C LYS A 28 14.99 -18.97 -5.47
N GLU A 29 14.30 -18.19 -6.30
CA GLU A 29 14.36 -18.30 -7.76
C GLU A 29 15.54 -17.52 -8.37
N ASN A 30 16.49 -17.05 -7.57
CA ASN A 30 17.64 -16.22 -7.99
C ASN A 30 17.22 -14.96 -8.80
N VAL A 31 16.06 -14.39 -8.49
CA VAL A 31 15.57 -13.15 -9.11
C VAL A 31 16.13 -11.94 -8.35
N LYS A 32 16.43 -10.86 -9.07
CA LYS A 32 16.83 -9.59 -8.45
C LYS A 32 15.71 -9.06 -7.57
N ILE A 33 15.98 -8.92 -6.27
CA ILE A 33 15.06 -8.31 -5.31
C ILE A 33 15.19 -6.80 -5.44
N GLU A 34 14.11 -6.11 -5.77
CA GLU A 34 14.08 -4.65 -5.75
C GLU A 34 13.97 -4.14 -4.29
N ALA A 35 14.67 -3.05 -3.99
CA ALA A 35 14.54 -2.40 -2.69
C ALA A 35 13.10 -1.90 -2.52
N SER A 36 12.36 -2.50 -1.59
CA SER A 36 11.01 -2.07 -1.27
C SER A 36 11.04 -0.77 -0.48
N THR A 37 10.50 0.30 -1.04
CA THR A 37 10.19 1.51 -0.28
C THR A 37 8.99 1.23 0.62
N GLN A 38 9.22 1.23 1.94
CA GLN A 38 8.16 1.04 2.92
C GLN A 38 7.64 2.41 3.40
N THR A 39 6.33 2.61 3.32
CA THR A 39 5.69 3.78 3.93
C THR A 39 5.66 3.59 5.45
N TYR A 40 6.55 4.29 6.17
CA TYR A 40 6.66 4.19 7.63
C TYR A 40 5.52 4.90 8.38
N ALA A 41 5.02 5.99 7.82
CA ALA A 41 3.95 6.78 8.40
C ALA A 41 2.97 7.18 7.31
N THR A 42 1.68 6.98 7.58
CA THR A 42 0.59 7.36 6.70
C THR A 42 -0.45 8.08 7.54
N ILE A 43 -0.86 9.27 7.10
CA ILE A 43 -1.99 9.98 7.68
C ILE A 43 -2.83 10.59 6.58
N THR A 44 -4.15 10.50 6.70
CA THR A 44 -5.07 11.20 5.80
C THR A 44 -5.19 12.65 6.24
N LEU A 45 -5.44 13.58 5.31
CA LEU A 45 -5.64 14.98 5.65
C LEU A 45 -6.76 15.16 6.70
N GLN A 46 -7.83 14.39 6.60
CA GLN A 46 -8.95 14.41 7.55
C GLN A 46 -8.49 14.03 8.96
N ASN A 47 -7.71 12.96 9.11
CA ASN A 47 -7.23 12.51 10.42
C ASN A 47 -6.16 13.46 10.98
N TYR A 48 -5.31 14.03 10.11
CA TYR A 48 -4.33 15.03 10.52
C TYR A 48 -4.99 16.27 11.12
N PHE A 49 -6.03 16.81 10.50
CA PHE A 49 -6.75 17.96 11.04
C PHE A 49 -7.55 17.66 12.32
N ARG A 50 -7.97 16.40 12.52
CA ARG A 50 -8.65 15.97 13.76
C ARG A 50 -7.74 15.91 14.99
N MET A 51 -6.42 15.92 14.81
CA MET A 51 -5.47 15.92 15.93
C MET A 51 -5.36 17.28 16.63
N TYR A 52 -5.85 18.36 16.03
CA TYR A 52 -5.78 19.70 16.62
C TYR A 52 -6.86 19.92 17.68
N HIS A 53 -6.48 20.49 18.82
CA HIS A 53 -7.44 20.87 19.89
C HIS A 53 -8.46 21.92 19.45
N LYS A 54 -8.09 22.77 18.48
CA LYS A 54 -8.97 23.74 17.86
C LYS A 54 -8.78 23.69 16.35
N LEU A 55 -9.87 23.45 15.63
CA LEU A 55 -9.90 23.43 14.18
C LEU A 55 -10.80 24.57 13.68
N CYS A 56 -10.29 25.39 12.76
CA CYS A 56 -11.04 26.46 12.11
C CYS A 56 -10.73 26.47 10.62
N GLY A 57 -11.68 26.91 9.81
CA GLY A 57 -11.52 27.03 8.35
C GLY A 57 -12.36 28.18 7.81
N MET A 58 -11.92 28.74 6.69
CA MET A 58 -12.64 29.76 5.92
C MET A 58 -12.76 29.28 4.47
N THR A 59 -13.94 29.42 3.89
CA THR A 59 -14.14 29.23 2.45
C THR A 59 -15.42 29.96 2.02
N GLY A 60 -15.43 30.46 0.78
CA GLY A 60 -16.59 31.15 0.19
C GLY A 60 -17.69 30.20 -0.30
N THR A 61 -17.44 28.89 -0.30
CA THR A 61 -18.35 27.86 -0.85
C THR A 61 -18.45 26.65 0.08
N ALA A 62 -18.38 26.85 1.40
CA ALA A 62 -18.45 25.75 2.37
C ALA A 62 -19.81 25.06 2.44
N GLU A 63 -20.87 25.77 2.05
CA GLU A 63 -22.25 25.42 2.38
C GLU A 63 -22.99 24.65 1.27
N THR A 64 -22.33 24.39 0.14
CA THR A 64 -22.94 23.65 -1.00
C THR A 64 -22.86 22.15 -0.83
#